data_AF-A0A1H8F8F5-F1
#
_entry.id   AF-A0A1H8F8F5-F1
#
_cell.length_a   1.000
_cell.length_b   1.000
_cell.length_c   1.000
_cell.angle_alpha   90.00
_cell.angle_beta   90.00
_cell.angle_gamma   90.00
#
_symmetry.space_group_name_H-M   'P 1'
#
loop_
_entity.id
_entity.type
_entity.pdbx_description
1 polymer ?
#
loop_
_entity_poly.entity_id
_entity_poly.type
_entity_poly.pdbx_seq_one_letter_code
_entity_poly.pdbx_strand_id
1 'polypeptide(L)'
;MKKERCVIHPPSIHGSIVQLFENIWFVKGQLKMAMFLPMHISRSMTVIKENDELVLINPIRLSESGMQALESLGKISTVIRIGGFHGRDDAFYKSQYHATVYALKGHVYTHKISNLPDDFETGYMQADVVLDVGDRLPITNASLIWFQSARPPEAVLRLEQNGGILITADSLQNTPHPDEYHNWLAKVMMKTLGFFHPYHIGPGWLKYSGVDSREVSDLLSYEFNHVLPGHGDPVIGNAREKYRPALESVV
;
A
#
# COMPACT_ATOMS: atom_id res chain seq x y z
N MET A 1 18.88 25.58 -14.96
CA MET A 1 18.00 24.82 -14.03
C MET A 1 18.37 23.35 -14.14
N LYS A 2 18.93 22.74 -13.08
CA LYS A 2 19.17 21.29 -13.09
C LYS A 2 17.78 20.63 -13.07
N LYS A 3 17.39 19.91 -14.13
CA LYS A 3 16.25 18.99 -14.07
C LYS A 3 16.54 18.05 -12.91
N GLU A 4 15.80 18.17 -11.81
CA GLU A 4 15.94 17.24 -10.70
C GLU A 4 15.60 15.84 -11.21
N ARG A 5 16.49 14.88 -10.92
CA ARG A 5 16.39 13.52 -11.44
C ARG A 5 15.30 12.79 -10.66
N CYS A 6 14.32 12.24 -11.38
CA CYS A 6 13.43 11.20 -10.87
C CYS A 6 14.25 10.12 -10.13
N VAL A 7 13.80 9.74 -8.92
CA VAL A 7 14.49 8.77 -8.08
C VAL A 7 14.00 7.38 -8.40
N ILE A 8 14.90 6.51 -8.84
CA ILE A 8 14.64 5.09 -9.01
C ILE A 8 15.41 4.34 -7.91
N HIS A 9 14.67 3.63 -7.07
CA HIS A 9 15.26 2.83 -6.00
C HIS A 9 15.71 1.45 -6.51
N PRO A 10 16.75 0.85 -5.90
CA PRO A 10 17.14 -0.51 -6.22
C PRO A 10 16.06 -1.51 -5.78
N PRO A 11 16.08 -2.74 -6.34
CA PRO A 11 15.25 -3.84 -5.86
C PRO A 11 15.28 -4.03 -4.36
N SER A 12 14.12 -4.32 -3.78
CA SER A 12 13.97 -4.68 -2.37
C SER A 12 14.07 -6.18 -2.18
N ILE A 13 14.39 -6.63 -0.96
CA ILE A 13 14.18 -8.02 -0.58
C ILE A 13 12.67 -8.28 -0.61
N HIS A 14 12.24 -9.37 -1.24
CA HIS A 14 10.84 -9.76 -1.35
C HIS A 14 10.67 -11.28 -1.43
N GLY A 15 9.45 -11.74 -1.16
CA GLY A 15 9.04 -13.13 -1.30
C GLY A 15 8.56 -13.45 -2.72
N SER A 16 8.04 -14.67 -2.90
CA SER A 16 7.40 -15.08 -4.15
C SER A 16 6.11 -14.30 -4.42
N ILE A 17 5.71 -14.25 -5.70
CA ILE A 17 4.39 -13.77 -6.09
C ILE A 17 3.38 -14.89 -5.83
N VAL A 18 2.50 -14.72 -4.84
CA VAL A 18 1.56 -15.74 -4.40
C VAL A 18 0.17 -15.40 -4.92
N GLN A 19 -0.44 -16.30 -5.68
CA GLN A 19 -1.83 -16.15 -6.11
C GLN A 19 -2.76 -16.38 -4.93
N LEU A 20 -3.63 -15.42 -4.64
CA LEU A 20 -4.62 -15.52 -3.55
C LEU A 20 -6.03 -15.76 -4.08
N PHE A 21 -6.36 -15.16 -5.22
CA PHE A 21 -7.64 -15.33 -5.91
C PHE A 21 -7.40 -15.41 -7.42
N GLU A 22 -8.46 -15.70 -8.16
CA GLU A 22 -8.44 -15.52 -9.61
C GLU A 22 -8.03 -14.08 -9.96
N ASN A 23 -7.00 -13.95 -10.80
CA ASN A 23 -6.45 -12.66 -11.23
C ASN A 23 -5.94 -11.73 -10.11
N ILE A 24 -5.68 -12.24 -8.90
CA ILE A 24 -5.10 -11.46 -7.80
C ILE A 24 -3.92 -12.20 -7.15
N TRP A 25 -2.79 -11.51 -7.11
CA TRP A 25 -1.58 -11.98 -6.43
C TRP A 25 -1.11 -10.98 -5.37
N PHE A 26 -0.35 -11.51 -4.43
CA PHE A 26 0.20 -10.74 -3.31
C PHE A 26 1.69 -11.02 -3.18
N VAL A 27 2.44 -9.96 -2.89
CA VAL A 27 3.89 -10.03 -2.72
C VAL A 27 4.25 -9.32 -1.43
N LYS A 28 4.87 -10.04 -0.50
CA LYS A 28 5.51 -9.44 0.67
C LYS A 28 6.94 -9.01 0.32
N GLY A 29 7.41 -7.97 0.96
CA GLY A 29 8.80 -7.56 0.87
C GLY A 29 9.22 -6.59 1.95
N GLN A 30 10.40 -6.02 1.76
CA GLN A 30 11.05 -5.18 2.75
C GLN A 30 11.03 -3.71 2.31
N LEU A 31 10.83 -2.83 3.29
CA LEU A 31 11.14 -1.42 3.19
C LEU A 31 12.33 -1.11 4.10
N LYS A 32 13.38 -0.50 3.54
CA LYS A 32 14.47 0.09 4.30
C LYS A 32 14.12 1.54 4.64
N MET A 33 13.75 1.78 5.89
CA MET A 33 13.56 3.14 6.41
C MET A 33 14.92 3.79 6.69
N ALA A 34 15.17 4.91 6.01
CA ALA A 34 16.40 5.67 6.14
C ALA A 34 16.33 6.58 7.37
N MET A 35 16.68 6.01 8.52
CA MET A 35 16.82 6.68 9.82
C MET A 35 18.27 6.58 10.30
N PHE A 36 18.62 7.28 11.40
CA PHE A 36 19.99 7.31 11.95
C PHE A 36 20.58 5.90 12.12
N LEU A 37 19.76 4.96 12.62
CA LEU A 37 20.01 3.51 12.53
C LEU A 37 18.96 2.89 11.59
N PRO A 38 19.33 2.28 10.46
CA PRO A 38 18.36 1.74 9.51
C PRO A 38 17.41 0.71 10.14
N MET A 39 16.10 0.93 9.96
CA MET A 39 15.06 -0.06 10.26
C MET A 39 14.58 -0.71 8.97
N HIS A 40 14.44 -2.02 8.99
CA HIS A 40 13.81 -2.77 7.92
C HIS A 40 12.47 -3.28 8.42
N ILE A 41 11.41 -3.00 7.66
CA ILE A 41 10.04 -3.39 8.01
C ILE A 41 9.40 -4.13 6.83
N SER A 42 8.42 -4.98 7.10
CA SER A 42 7.62 -5.59 6.05
C SER A 42 6.80 -4.55 5.32
N ARG A 43 6.55 -4.75 4.03
CA ARG A 43 5.53 -4.09 3.22
C ARG A 43 4.98 -5.08 2.19
N SER A 44 3.89 -4.74 1.54
CA SER A 44 3.26 -5.62 0.55
C SER A 44 2.79 -4.86 -0.68
N MET A 45 2.75 -5.59 -1.80
CA MET A 45 2.16 -5.19 -3.07
C MET A 45 1.04 -6.16 -3.41
N THR A 46 -0.07 -5.62 -3.95
CA THR A 46 -1.11 -6.45 -4.59
C THR A 46 -1.04 -6.26 -6.10
N VAL A 47 -1.14 -7.35 -6.84
CA VAL A 47 -1.18 -7.38 -8.31
C VAL A 47 -2.56 -7.84 -8.73
N ILE A 48 -3.22 -7.07 -9.59
CA ILE A 48 -4.52 -7.41 -10.18
C ILE A 48 -4.33 -7.52 -11.68
N LYS A 49 -4.89 -8.57 -12.30
CA LYS A 49 -4.89 -8.74 -13.75
C LYS A 49 -6.26 -8.43 -14.33
N GLU A 50 -6.30 -7.54 -15.31
CA GLU A 50 -7.47 -7.20 -16.12
C GLU A 50 -7.16 -7.55 -17.58
N ASN A 51 -7.79 -8.60 -18.10
CA ASN A 51 -7.43 -9.20 -19.39
C ASN A 51 -5.95 -9.63 -19.42
N ASP A 52 -5.08 -8.99 -20.20
CA ASP A 52 -3.64 -9.27 -20.24
C ASP A 52 -2.79 -8.17 -19.57
N GLU A 53 -3.44 -7.20 -18.94
CA GLU A 53 -2.81 -6.03 -18.33
C GLU A 53 -2.77 -6.19 -16.80
N LEU A 54 -1.69 -5.73 -16.17
CA LEU A 54 -1.47 -5.79 -14.73
C LEU A 54 -1.56 -4.39 -14.11
N VAL A 55 -2.35 -4.32 -13.04
CA VAL A 55 -2.49 -3.17 -12.16
C VAL A 55 -1.80 -3.50 -10.83
N LEU A 56 -0.79 -2.70 -10.48
CA LEU A 56 -0.02 -2.87 -9.25
C LEU A 56 -0.46 -1.87 -8.20
N ILE A 57 -0.90 -2.35 -7.04
CA ILE A 57 -1.29 -1.51 -5.91
C ILE A 57 -0.14 -1.42 -4.93
N ASN A 58 0.31 -0.19 -4.65
CA ASN A 58 1.44 0.11 -3.76
C ASN A 58 2.70 -0.74 -4.08
N PRO A 59 3.25 -0.65 -5.30
CA PRO A 59 4.19 -1.64 -5.79
C PRO A 59 5.51 -1.68 -5.01
N ILE A 60 6.15 -2.84 -5.08
CA ILE A 60 7.50 -3.11 -4.56
C ILE A 60 8.40 -3.35 -5.75
N ARG A 61 9.51 -2.60 -5.87
CA ARG A 61 10.56 -2.93 -6.85
C ARG A 61 11.11 -4.33 -6.58
N LEU A 62 10.73 -5.29 -7.41
CA LEU A 62 11.20 -6.68 -7.31
C LEU A 62 12.62 -6.84 -7.88
N SER A 63 13.27 -7.95 -7.53
CA SER A 63 14.50 -8.44 -8.16
C SER A 63 14.27 -8.75 -9.64
N GLU A 64 15.33 -8.96 -10.41
CA GLU A 64 15.21 -9.32 -11.83
C GLU A 64 14.36 -10.58 -12.04
N SER A 65 14.56 -11.62 -11.23
CA SER A 65 13.75 -12.84 -11.30
C SER A 65 12.30 -12.60 -10.86
N GLY A 66 12.08 -11.73 -9.87
CA GLY A 66 10.73 -11.31 -9.47
C GLY A 66 10.02 -10.52 -10.57
N MET A 67 10.75 -9.67 -11.32
CA MET A 67 10.21 -8.94 -12.46
C MET A 67 9.84 -9.88 -13.61
N GLN A 68 10.70 -10.86 -13.93
CA GLN A 68 10.37 -11.89 -14.92
C GLN A 68 9.13 -12.70 -14.54
N ALA A 69 9.00 -13.05 -13.26
CA ALA A 69 7.81 -13.72 -12.76
C ALA A 69 6.57 -12.82 -12.89
N LEU A 70 6.67 -11.52 -12.59
CA LEU A 70 5.57 -10.58 -12.74
C LEU A 70 5.16 -10.40 -14.21
N GLU A 71 6.12 -10.24 -15.11
CA GLU A 71 5.90 -10.12 -16.56
C GLU A 71 5.25 -11.37 -17.16
N SER A 72 5.55 -12.56 -16.60
CA SER A 72 4.91 -13.80 -17.03
C SER A 72 3.41 -13.85 -16.71
N LEU A 73 2.94 -13.02 -15.78
CA LEU A 73 1.52 -12.90 -15.45
C LEU A 73 0.77 -11.99 -16.44
N GLY A 74 1.44 -11.08 -17.13
CA GLY A 74 0.83 -10.12 -18.04
C GLY A 74 1.66 -8.84 -18.19
N LYS A 75 1.17 -7.90 -18.99
CA LYS A 75 1.82 -6.63 -19.24
C LYS A 75 1.59 -5.65 -18.10
N ILE A 76 2.65 -5.16 -17.48
CA ILE A 76 2.56 -4.13 -16.44
C ILE A 76 2.18 -2.79 -17.09
N SER A 77 1.01 -2.24 -16.77
CA SER A 77 0.53 -0.99 -17.37
C SER A 77 0.04 0.05 -16.38
N THR A 78 -0.33 -0.35 -15.17
CA THR A 78 -0.89 0.59 -14.20
C THR A 78 -0.28 0.43 -12.83
N VAL A 79 0.01 1.56 -12.19
CA VAL A 79 0.33 1.64 -10.76
C VAL A 79 -0.74 2.47 -10.07
N ILE A 80 -1.26 2.00 -8.94
CA ILE A 80 -2.15 2.78 -8.08
C ILE A 80 -1.54 2.88 -6.69
N ARG A 81 -1.21 4.10 -6.28
CA ARG A 81 -0.78 4.43 -4.92
C ARG A 81 -1.99 4.82 -4.10
N ILE A 82 -2.35 3.98 -3.14
CA ILE A 82 -3.48 4.24 -2.22
C ILE A 82 -3.01 4.73 -0.85
N GLY A 83 -1.72 4.51 -0.49
CA GLY A 83 -1.15 4.90 0.79
C GLY A 83 -0.36 6.21 0.74
N GLY A 84 -0.59 7.08 1.73
CA GLY A 84 0.11 8.36 1.86
C GLY A 84 1.61 8.22 2.11
N PHE A 85 2.03 7.18 2.84
CA PHE A 85 3.44 6.87 3.09
C PHE A 85 4.05 5.85 2.10
N HIS A 86 3.29 5.46 1.09
CA HIS A 86 3.74 4.55 0.02
C HIS A 86 4.26 5.33 -1.20
N GLY A 87 4.55 4.66 -2.30
CA GLY A 87 4.93 5.28 -3.57
C GLY A 87 6.43 5.33 -3.87
N ARG A 88 7.24 4.73 -3.00
CA ARG A 88 8.70 4.65 -3.17
C ARG A 88 9.10 4.13 -4.55
N ASP A 89 8.45 3.07 -5.04
CA ASP A 89 8.89 2.38 -6.25
C ASP A 89 8.11 2.76 -7.52
N ASP A 90 7.15 3.67 -7.43
CA ASP A 90 6.25 3.98 -8.55
C ASP A 90 7.00 4.55 -9.75
N ALA A 91 8.02 5.39 -9.50
CA ALA A 91 8.93 5.94 -10.50
C ALA A 91 9.59 4.87 -11.37
N PHE A 92 9.92 3.72 -10.77
CA PHE A 92 10.55 2.63 -11.49
C PHE A 92 9.61 2.07 -12.56
N TYR A 93 8.37 1.77 -12.18
CA TYR A 93 7.37 1.18 -13.07
C TYR A 93 6.96 2.18 -14.17
N LYS A 94 6.81 3.46 -13.81
CA LYS A 94 6.61 4.53 -14.78
C LYS A 94 7.76 4.62 -15.80
N SER A 95 9.01 4.56 -15.32
CA SER A 95 10.18 4.73 -16.18
C SER A 95 10.47 3.51 -17.06
N GLN A 96 10.32 2.29 -16.55
CA GLN A 96 10.72 1.08 -17.28
C GLN A 96 9.58 0.41 -18.05
N TYR A 97 8.35 0.48 -17.52
CA TYR A 97 7.19 -0.17 -18.13
C TYR A 97 6.24 0.82 -18.78
N HIS A 98 6.53 2.13 -18.68
CA HIS A 98 5.61 3.19 -19.10
C HIS A 98 4.24 3.05 -18.45
N ALA A 99 4.20 2.50 -17.23
CA ALA A 99 2.97 2.33 -16.50
C ALA A 99 2.36 3.69 -16.16
N THR A 100 1.05 3.84 -16.36
CA THR A 100 0.30 5.02 -15.91
C THR A 100 0.21 4.99 -14.40
N VAL A 101 0.72 6.03 -13.75
CA VAL A 101 0.71 6.14 -12.29
C VAL A 101 -0.50 6.93 -11.84
N TYR A 102 -1.36 6.28 -11.06
CA TYR A 102 -2.48 6.87 -10.35
C TYR A 102 -2.08 7.12 -8.90
N ALA A 103 -2.36 8.31 -8.38
CA ALA A 103 -2.17 8.63 -6.97
C ALA A 103 -3.33 9.47 -6.45
N LEU A 104 -3.57 9.42 -5.14
CA LEU A 104 -4.62 10.22 -4.52
C LEU A 104 -4.23 11.70 -4.55
N LYS A 105 -5.21 12.58 -4.76
CA LYS A 105 -5.07 14.02 -4.58
C LYS A 105 -4.46 14.35 -3.22
N GLY A 106 -3.32 15.05 -3.25
CA GLY A 106 -2.52 15.38 -2.07
C GLY A 106 -1.35 14.42 -1.80
N HIS A 107 -1.17 13.35 -2.59
CA HIS A 107 0.07 12.57 -2.57
C HIS A 107 1.21 13.36 -3.22
N VAL A 108 2.34 13.41 -2.53
CA VAL A 108 3.59 14.00 -3.03
C VAL A 108 4.68 12.93 -3.02
N TYR A 109 5.57 12.97 -4.02
CA TYR A 109 6.73 12.08 -4.12
C TYR A 109 7.99 12.80 -3.64
N THR A 110 8.44 12.49 -2.42
CA THR A 110 9.44 13.30 -1.72
C THR A 110 10.71 12.48 -1.46
N HIS A 111 11.87 13.15 -1.39
CA HIS A 111 13.14 12.47 -1.09
C HIS A 111 13.27 12.02 0.38
N LYS A 112 12.53 12.65 1.30
CA LYS A 112 12.58 12.39 2.74
C LYS A 112 11.17 12.46 3.33
N ILE A 113 10.83 11.45 4.14
CA ILE A 113 9.57 11.39 4.89
C ILE A 113 9.44 12.60 5.84
N SER A 114 10.56 13.10 6.38
CA SER A 114 10.59 14.23 7.32
C SER A 114 10.17 15.58 6.73
N ASN A 115 10.09 15.68 5.40
CA ASN A 115 9.83 16.91 4.67
C ASN A 115 8.74 16.62 3.65
N LEU A 116 7.52 16.30 4.09
CA LEU A 116 6.35 16.34 3.21
C LEU A 116 6.25 17.79 2.69
N PRO A 117 6.49 18.07 1.40
CA PRO A 117 6.28 19.39 0.85
C PRO A 117 4.79 19.70 0.88
N ASP A 118 4.46 20.96 1.06
CA ASP A 118 3.09 21.46 0.92
C ASP A 118 2.61 21.46 -0.56
N ASP A 119 3.51 21.21 -1.52
CA ASP A 119 3.23 21.37 -2.96
C ASP A 119 3.54 20.12 -3.80
N PHE A 120 2.51 19.63 -4.49
CA PHE A 120 2.53 18.54 -5.47
C PHE A 120 3.55 18.77 -6.59
N GLU A 121 3.77 20.02 -6.99
CA GLU A 121 4.67 20.39 -8.10
C GLU A 121 6.16 20.20 -7.76
N THR A 122 6.50 20.04 -6.48
CA THR A 122 7.89 19.95 -6.00
C THR A 122 8.38 18.51 -5.77
N GLY A 123 7.54 17.51 -6.08
CA GLY A 123 7.94 16.10 -5.96
C GLY A 123 8.99 15.69 -6.99
N TYR A 124 9.79 14.65 -6.68
CA TYR A 124 10.77 14.10 -7.63
C TYR A 124 10.12 13.40 -8.85
N MET A 125 8.81 13.15 -8.77
CA MET A 125 7.94 12.70 -9.87
C MET A 125 6.51 13.17 -9.61
N GLN A 126 5.69 13.14 -10.66
CA GLN A 126 4.24 13.34 -10.58
C GLN A 126 3.52 12.07 -11.05
N ALA A 127 2.34 11.84 -10.48
CA ALA A 127 1.38 10.88 -11.01
C ALA A 127 0.86 11.36 -12.37
N ASP A 128 0.52 10.42 -13.26
CA ASP A 128 -0.12 10.73 -14.55
C ASP A 128 -1.62 11.04 -14.36
N VAL A 129 -2.24 10.41 -13.36
CA VAL A 129 -3.63 10.62 -12.98
C VAL A 129 -3.73 10.89 -11.49
N VAL A 130 -4.36 12.01 -11.14
CA VAL A 130 -4.69 12.37 -9.76
C VAL A 130 -6.13 11.94 -9.51
N LEU A 131 -6.32 10.99 -8.60
CA LEU A 131 -7.63 10.49 -8.18
C LEU A 131 -8.23 11.39 -7.11
N ASP A 132 -9.52 11.67 -7.20
CA ASP A 132 -10.35 12.31 -6.17
C ASP A 132 -11.52 11.38 -5.76
N VAL A 133 -12.32 11.80 -4.79
CA VAL A 133 -13.45 11.03 -4.27
C VAL A 133 -14.47 10.75 -5.39
N GLY A 134 -14.78 9.46 -5.59
CA GLY A 134 -15.77 9.01 -6.57
C GLY A 134 -15.23 8.75 -7.98
N ASP A 135 -13.93 8.99 -8.21
CA ASP A 135 -13.31 8.67 -9.49
C ASP A 135 -13.32 7.18 -9.77
N ARG A 136 -13.42 6.85 -11.07
CA ARG A 136 -13.36 5.46 -11.54
C ARG A 136 -11.91 4.97 -11.54
N LEU A 137 -11.72 3.73 -11.10
CA LEU A 137 -10.43 3.05 -11.17
C LEU A 137 -10.28 2.32 -12.50
N PRO A 138 -9.04 2.14 -13.01
CA PRO A 138 -8.74 1.28 -14.16
C PRO A 138 -8.79 -0.23 -13.78
N ILE A 139 -9.77 -0.61 -12.97
CA ILE A 139 -10.01 -1.98 -12.48
C ILE A 139 -11.53 -2.19 -12.47
N THR A 140 -11.99 -3.33 -12.97
CA THR A 140 -13.41 -3.67 -13.01
C THR A 140 -13.92 -3.97 -11.59
N ASN A 141 -15.14 -3.53 -11.27
CA ASN A 141 -15.78 -3.77 -9.96
C ASN A 141 -14.93 -3.31 -8.76
N ALA A 142 -14.23 -2.18 -8.92
CA ALA A 142 -13.39 -1.60 -7.89
C ALA A 142 -13.86 -0.19 -7.51
N SER A 143 -13.74 0.16 -6.23
CA SER A 143 -14.01 1.49 -5.70
C SER A 143 -12.97 1.90 -4.66
N LEU A 144 -12.82 3.21 -4.44
CA LEU A 144 -12.06 3.74 -3.32
C LEU A 144 -12.98 4.12 -2.16
N ILE A 145 -12.61 3.67 -0.96
CA ILE A 145 -13.13 4.17 0.31
C ILE A 145 -12.08 5.15 0.83
N TRP A 146 -12.38 6.44 0.78
CA TRP A 146 -11.41 7.50 1.04
C TRP A 146 -11.45 7.97 2.50
N PHE A 147 -10.30 8.01 3.18
CA PHE A 147 -10.17 8.67 4.49
C PHE A 147 -9.93 10.17 4.29
N GLN A 148 -11.01 10.96 4.24
CA GLN A 148 -10.97 12.35 3.78
C GLN A 148 -10.19 13.25 4.75
N SER A 149 -10.18 12.89 6.02
CA SER A 149 -9.46 13.57 7.08
C SER A 149 -7.96 13.25 7.13
N ALA A 150 -7.53 12.09 6.62
CA ALA A 150 -6.14 11.61 6.73
C ALA A 150 -5.13 12.48 5.96
N ARG A 151 -4.01 12.84 6.59
CA ARG A 151 -2.89 13.59 6.01
C ARG A 151 -1.56 12.92 6.39
N PRO A 152 -0.78 12.40 5.42
CA PRO A 152 -1.06 12.35 3.99
C PRO A 152 -2.31 11.49 3.65
N PRO A 153 -3.00 11.78 2.53
CA PRO A 153 -4.21 11.05 2.14
C PRO A 153 -4.00 9.54 2.04
N GLU A 154 -4.99 8.77 2.45
CA GLU A 154 -5.04 7.32 2.25
C GLU A 154 -6.45 6.91 1.84
N ALA A 155 -6.54 5.85 1.03
CA ALA A 155 -7.80 5.20 0.70
C ALA A 155 -7.64 3.68 0.82
N VAL A 156 -8.76 3.01 1.03
CA VAL A 156 -8.89 1.55 0.87
C VAL A 156 -9.46 1.28 -0.51
N LEU A 157 -8.82 0.40 -1.27
CA LEU A 157 -9.37 -0.09 -2.52
C LEU A 157 -10.23 -1.31 -2.23
N ARG A 158 -11.53 -1.24 -2.54
CA ARG A 158 -12.48 -2.34 -2.39
C ARG A 158 -12.75 -2.97 -3.75
N LEU A 159 -12.58 -4.28 -3.85
CA LEU A 159 -13.00 -5.09 -5.00
C LEU A 159 -14.28 -5.84 -4.66
N GLU A 160 -15.29 -5.74 -5.52
CA GLU A 160 -16.58 -6.44 -5.38
C GLU A 160 -16.51 -7.86 -5.96
N GLN A 161 -15.60 -8.66 -5.41
CA GLN A 161 -15.43 -10.07 -5.75
C GLN A 161 -15.16 -10.88 -4.49
N ASN A 162 -15.43 -12.19 -4.51
CA ASN A 162 -15.16 -13.10 -3.40
C ASN A 162 -15.76 -12.62 -2.04
N GLY A 163 -16.93 -11.98 -2.05
CA GLY A 163 -17.55 -11.42 -0.83
C GLY A 163 -16.91 -10.10 -0.35
N GLY A 164 -16.14 -9.44 -1.21
CA GLY A 164 -15.47 -8.17 -0.96
C GLY A 164 -14.04 -8.34 -0.48
N ILE A 165 -13.10 -7.74 -1.20
CA ILE A 165 -11.67 -7.71 -0.85
C ILE A 165 -11.25 -6.26 -0.63
N LEU A 166 -10.77 -5.95 0.56
CA LEU A 166 -10.13 -4.67 0.84
C LEU A 166 -8.63 -4.79 0.60
N ILE A 167 -8.06 -3.87 -0.16
CA ILE A 167 -6.61 -3.65 -0.26
C ILE A 167 -6.31 -2.37 0.49
N THR A 168 -5.49 -2.47 1.53
CA THR A 168 -5.18 -1.35 2.42
C THR A 168 -3.70 -1.00 2.35
N ALA A 169 -3.34 0.21 2.74
CA ALA A 169 -1.94 0.61 2.93
C ALA A 169 -1.59 0.47 4.42
N ASP A 170 -1.49 1.58 5.14
CA ASP A 170 -1.11 1.59 6.54
C ASP A 170 -2.31 1.47 7.49
N SER A 171 -3.54 1.74 7.02
CA SER A 171 -4.78 1.77 7.83
C SER A 171 -5.13 0.45 8.50
N LEU A 172 -5.36 -0.63 7.73
CA LEU A 172 -5.54 -1.98 8.28
C LEU A 172 -4.29 -2.81 8.05
N GLN A 173 -3.78 -3.40 9.13
CA GLN A 173 -2.58 -4.23 9.13
C GLN A 173 -2.87 -5.60 9.76
N ASN A 174 -2.08 -6.61 9.42
CA ASN A 174 -2.18 -7.93 10.04
C ASN A 174 -0.79 -8.50 10.25
N THR A 175 -0.14 -8.06 11.33
CA THR A 175 1.26 -8.41 11.63
C THR A 175 1.31 -9.12 12.98
N PRO A 176 0.78 -10.35 13.13
CA PRO A 176 0.72 -11.03 14.43
C PRO A 176 2.10 -11.20 15.08
N HIS A 177 3.13 -11.39 14.26
CA HIS A 177 4.52 -11.53 14.68
C HIS A 177 5.45 -10.82 13.67
N PRO A 178 6.66 -10.43 14.09
CA PRO A 178 7.67 -9.97 13.13
C PRO A 178 8.06 -11.09 12.16
N ASP A 179 8.11 -10.79 10.88
CA ASP A 179 8.51 -11.72 9.81
C ASP A 179 9.99 -11.55 9.40
N GLU A 180 10.40 -12.26 8.34
CA GLU A 180 11.76 -12.21 7.80
C GLU A 180 12.17 -10.83 7.24
N TYR A 181 11.21 -9.93 6.99
CA TYR A 181 11.50 -8.58 6.47
C TYR A 181 11.81 -7.58 7.59
N HIS A 182 11.66 -7.97 8.86
CA HIS A 182 12.02 -7.14 10.01
C HIS A 182 13.46 -7.38 10.47
N ASN A 183 14.28 -6.33 10.57
CA ASN A 183 15.58 -6.43 11.23
C ASN A 183 15.45 -6.38 12.77
N TRP A 184 16.51 -6.75 13.50
CA TRP A 184 16.48 -6.80 14.97
C TRP A 184 16.00 -5.48 15.60
N LEU A 185 16.50 -4.35 15.12
CA LEU A 185 16.10 -3.03 15.61
C LEU A 185 14.60 -2.78 15.41
N ALA A 186 14.06 -3.11 14.24
CA ALA A 186 12.63 -3.00 13.98
C ALA A 186 11.82 -3.91 14.89
N LYS A 187 12.25 -5.16 15.12
CA LYS A 187 11.57 -6.08 16.05
C LYS A 187 11.45 -5.51 17.46
N VAL A 188 12.49 -4.83 17.96
CA VAL A 188 12.44 -4.20 19.28
C VAL A 188 11.51 -2.98 19.28
N MET A 189 11.75 -2.02 18.38
CA MET A 189 11.02 -0.74 18.36
C MET A 189 9.53 -0.92 18.02
N MET A 190 9.21 -1.72 17.01
CA MET A 190 7.82 -1.94 16.58
C MET A 190 7.02 -2.72 17.63
N LYS A 191 7.67 -3.63 18.37
CA LYS A 191 7.03 -4.31 19.50
C LYS A 191 6.62 -3.32 20.59
N THR A 192 7.51 -2.39 20.94
CA THR A 192 7.20 -1.37 21.96
C THR A 192 6.10 -0.40 21.52
N LEU A 193 5.92 -0.21 20.22
CA LEU A 193 4.88 0.65 19.64
C LEU A 193 3.59 -0.09 19.29
N GLY A 194 3.48 -1.38 19.61
CA GLY A 194 2.25 -2.16 19.44
C GLY A 194 1.94 -2.63 18.01
N PHE A 195 2.92 -2.61 17.09
CA PHE A 195 2.69 -3.02 15.69
C PHE A 195 2.53 -4.55 15.51
N PHE A 196 2.97 -5.36 16.47
CA PHE A 196 2.87 -6.82 16.35
C PHE A 196 1.58 -7.34 16.95
N HIS A 197 0.49 -7.22 16.18
CA HIS A 197 -0.85 -7.68 16.55
C HIS A 197 -1.59 -8.21 15.30
N PRO A 198 -2.44 -9.25 15.42
CA PRO A 198 -3.35 -9.60 14.34
C PRO A 198 -4.44 -8.54 14.16
N TYR A 199 -4.92 -8.37 12.93
CA TYR A 199 -6.18 -7.65 12.61
C TYR A 199 -6.34 -6.27 13.26
N HIS A 200 -5.33 -5.41 13.15
CA HIS A 200 -5.30 -4.13 13.86
C HIS A 200 -5.28 -2.94 12.91
N ILE A 201 -5.56 -1.75 13.46
CA ILE A 201 -5.40 -0.48 12.78
C ILE A 201 -3.96 -0.02 12.94
N GLY A 202 -3.26 0.29 11.85
CA GLY A 202 -1.84 0.64 11.88
C GLY A 202 -1.55 1.75 12.90
N PRO A 203 -0.81 1.46 13.99
CA PRO A 203 -0.70 2.39 15.12
C PRO A 203 0.08 3.65 14.75
N GLY A 204 1.07 3.52 13.87
CA GLY A 204 1.78 4.67 13.29
C GLY A 204 0.84 5.53 12.44
N TRP A 205 0.07 4.91 11.55
CA TRP A 205 -0.85 5.65 10.70
C TRP A 205 -1.92 6.38 11.50
N LEU A 206 -2.62 5.68 12.40
CA LEU A 206 -3.65 6.30 13.24
C LEU A 206 -3.11 7.49 14.04
N LYS A 207 -1.89 7.38 14.56
CA LYS A 207 -1.24 8.45 15.33
C LYS A 207 -0.82 9.65 14.49
N TYR A 208 -0.33 9.43 13.27
CA TYR A 208 0.34 10.46 12.48
C TYR A 208 -0.51 11.00 11.32
N SER A 209 -1.55 10.30 10.90
CA SER A 209 -2.41 10.72 9.78
C SER A 209 -3.41 11.80 10.19
N GLY A 210 -3.77 11.91 11.47
CA GLY A 210 -4.85 12.79 11.92
C GLY A 210 -6.23 12.39 11.39
N VAL A 211 -6.39 11.12 10.95
CA VAL A 211 -7.67 10.59 10.49
C VAL A 211 -8.73 10.68 11.59
N ASP A 212 -9.94 11.05 11.22
CA ASP A 212 -11.13 10.94 12.06
C ASP A 212 -11.43 9.47 12.29
N SER A 213 -11.47 9.06 13.55
CA SER A 213 -11.72 7.67 13.91
C SER A 213 -13.06 7.14 13.41
N ARG A 214 -14.04 8.03 13.18
CA ARG A 214 -15.33 7.66 12.58
C ARG A 214 -15.17 7.12 11.17
N GLU A 215 -14.34 7.76 10.33
CA GLU A 215 -14.05 7.28 8.97
C GLU A 215 -13.39 5.89 8.98
N VAL A 216 -12.59 5.59 10.02
CA VAL A 216 -11.98 4.28 10.21
C VAL A 216 -13.04 3.26 10.61
N SER A 217 -13.87 3.58 11.62
CA SER A 217 -14.94 2.68 12.07
C SER A 217 -16.00 2.41 11.00
N ASP A 218 -16.25 3.38 10.12
CA ASP A 218 -17.21 3.30 9.01
C ASP A 218 -16.81 2.24 7.97
N LEU A 219 -15.58 1.72 8.00
CA LEU A 219 -15.21 0.54 7.21
C LEU A 219 -16.13 -0.65 7.48
N LEU A 220 -16.70 -0.76 8.68
CA LEU A 220 -17.67 -1.82 9.02
C LEU A 220 -19.01 -1.68 8.27
N SER A 221 -19.32 -0.52 7.70
CA SER A 221 -20.51 -0.34 6.85
C SER A 221 -20.37 -1.01 5.48
N TYR A 222 -19.15 -1.34 5.06
CA TYR A 222 -18.89 -2.01 3.80
C TYR A 222 -18.89 -3.54 3.95
N GLU A 223 -19.36 -4.22 2.92
CA GLU A 223 -19.21 -5.66 2.81
C GLU A 223 -17.80 -6.02 2.36
N PHE A 224 -17.11 -6.81 3.17
CA PHE A 224 -15.84 -7.44 2.84
C PHE A 224 -15.62 -8.73 3.64
N ASN A 225 -15.00 -9.71 2.99
CA ASN A 225 -14.63 -11.00 3.58
C ASN A 225 -13.12 -11.17 3.69
N HIS A 226 -12.35 -10.33 2.97
CA HIS A 226 -10.90 -10.43 2.85
C HIS A 226 -10.22 -9.06 3.02
N VAL A 227 -9.00 -9.05 3.56
CA VAL A 227 -8.12 -7.88 3.61
C VAL A 227 -6.73 -8.27 3.11
N LEU A 228 -6.20 -7.52 2.15
CA LEU A 228 -4.83 -7.60 1.63
C LEU A 228 -4.06 -6.36 2.13
N PRO A 229 -3.38 -6.46 3.27
CA PRO A 229 -2.82 -5.28 3.92
C PRO A 229 -1.49 -4.85 3.30
N GLY A 230 -1.17 -3.57 3.41
CA GLY A 230 0.14 -3.02 3.05
C GLY A 230 1.26 -3.53 3.96
N HIS A 231 0.91 -4.04 5.16
CA HIS A 231 1.82 -4.58 6.15
C HIS A 231 1.29 -5.88 6.77
N GLY A 232 2.14 -6.91 6.79
CA GLY A 232 1.83 -8.22 7.35
C GLY A 232 1.21 -9.19 6.35
N ASP A 233 0.37 -10.09 6.84
CA ASP A 233 -0.17 -11.23 6.07
C ASP A 233 -1.60 -10.97 5.58
N PRO A 234 -1.98 -11.46 4.38
CA PRO A 234 -3.36 -11.45 3.92
C PRO A 234 -4.32 -12.10 4.94
N VAL A 235 -5.47 -11.47 5.16
CA VAL A 235 -6.56 -12.02 5.97
C VAL A 235 -7.61 -12.59 5.04
N ILE A 236 -7.59 -13.91 4.86
CA ILE A 236 -8.53 -14.61 4.00
C ILE A 236 -9.70 -15.15 4.84
N GLY A 237 -10.92 -14.73 4.51
CA GLY A 237 -12.15 -15.20 5.11
C GLY A 237 -12.43 -14.56 6.47
N ASN A 238 -13.68 -14.17 6.66
CA ASN A 238 -14.20 -13.58 7.89
C ASN A 238 -13.40 -12.35 8.36
N ALA A 239 -12.78 -11.60 7.43
CA ALA A 239 -11.90 -10.49 7.78
C ALA A 239 -12.67 -9.38 8.52
N ARG A 240 -13.90 -9.08 8.10
CA ARG A 240 -14.74 -8.08 8.77
C ARG A 240 -14.95 -8.36 10.26
N GLU A 241 -15.27 -9.59 10.63
CA GLU A 241 -15.42 -9.97 12.04
C GLU A 241 -14.08 -10.01 12.79
N LYS A 242 -12.99 -10.40 12.12
CA LYS A 242 -11.64 -10.38 12.70
C LYS A 242 -11.17 -8.96 13.03
N TYR A 243 -11.48 -7.98 12.17
CA TYR A 243 -11.12 -6.57 12.36
C TYR A 243 -12.13 -5.78 13.20
N ARG A 244 -13.36 -6.28 13.36
CA ARG A 244 -14.42 -5.60 14.11
C ARG A 244 -13.97 -5.07 15.48
N PRO A 245 -13.30 -5.87 16.36
CA PRO A 245 -12.88 -5.36 17.65
C PRO A 245 -11.94 -4.15 17.56
N ALA A 246 -11.01 -4.14 16.59
CA ALA A 246 -10.12 -3.01 16.38
C ALA A 246 -10.87 -1.79 15.83
N LEU A 247 -11.75 -1.99 14.85
CA LEU A 247 -12.55 -0.93 14.21
C LEU A 247 -13.54 -0.28 15.18
N GLU A 248 -14.14 -1.04 16.09
CA GLU A 248 -15.06 -0.51 17.11
C GLU A 248 -14.32 0.19 18.26
N SER A 249 -13.03 -0.11 18.48
CA SER A 249 -12.24 0.45 19.59
C SER A 249 -11.78 1.90 19.41
N VAL A 250 -11.93 2.46 18.20
CA VAL A 250 -11.43 3.81 17.88
C VAL A 250 -12.48 4.92 18.05
N VAL A 251 -13.75 4.55 18.30
CA VAL A 251 -14.87 5.48 18.53
C VAL A 251 -15.09 5.71 20.02
#